data_AF-A0A940FES8-F1
#
_entry.id   AF-A0A940FES8-F1
#
_cell.length_a   1.000
_cell.length_b   1.000
_cell.length_c   1.000
_cell.angle_alpha   90.00
_cell.angle_beta   90.00
_cell.angle_gamma   90.00
#
_symmetry.space_group_name_H-M   'P 1'
#
loop_
_entity.id
_entity.type
_entity.pdbx_description
1 polymer ?
#
loop_
_entity_poly.entity_id
_entity_poly.type
_entity_poly.pdbx_seq_one_letter_code
_entity_poly.pdbx_strand_id
1 'polypeptide(L)' 'MRLVSFRVHPTPHADFQDLRKTLILLRGVHSAEILADRIDVTCDDAETDLARLRALIEHKGFAIDADRLEAESP' A
#
# COMPACT_ATOMS: atom_id res chain seq x y z
N MET A 1 -6.63 10.30 9.82
CA MET A 1 -5.29 10.11 9.23
C MET A 1 -4.47 9.13 10.03
N ARG A 2 -3.98 8.08 9.38
CA ARG A 2 -3.18 6.98 9.92
C ARG A 2 -2.14 6.59 8.88
N LEU A 3 -0.98 6.12 9.33
CA LEU A 3 0.01 5.45 8.50
C LEU A 3 -0.27 3.94 8.46
N VAL A 4 -0.28 3.35 7.26
CA VAL A 4 -0.38 1.91 7.06
C VAL A 4 0.79 1.45 6.22
N SER A 5 1.57 0.51 6.74
CA SER A 5 2.75 -0.04 6.08
C SER A 5 2.50 -1.47 5.63
N PHE A 6 2.81 -1.75 4.36
CA PHE A 6 2.76 -3.08 3.76
C PHE A 6 4.17 -3.56 3.46
N ARG A 7 4.62 -4.65 4.07
CA ARG A 7 5.84 -5.32 3.62
C ARG A 7 5.58 -6.01 2.30
N VAL A 8 6.44 -5.74 1.31
CA VAL A 8 6.26 -6.23 -0.05
C VAL A 8 7.53 -6.77 -0.67
N HIS A 9 7.35 -7.74 -1.56
CA HIS A 9 8.38 -8.25 -2.46
C HIS A 9 7.97 -7.93 -3.90
N PRO A 10 8.71 -7.09 -4.62
CA PRO A 10 8.43 -6.82 -6.03
C PRO A 10 8.60 -8.10 -6.84
N THR A 11 7.57 -8.48 -7.60
CA THR A 11 7.68 -9.56 -8.59
C THR A 11 8.31 -9.02 -9.89
N PRO A 12 8.70 -9.89 -10.85
CA PRO A 12 9.20 -9.43 -12.16
C PRO A 12 8.22 -8.55 -12.95
N HIS A 13 6.95 -8.50 -12.55
CA HIS A 13 5.90 -7.70 -13.16
C HIS A 13 5.53 -6.45 -12.33
N ALA A 14 6.29 -6.14 -11.28
CA ALA A 14 6.04 -4.98 -10.42
C ALA A 14 6.15 -3.66 -11.20
N ASP A 15 5.09 -2.86 -11.19
CA ASP A 15 5.07 -1.51 -11.78
C ASP A 15 4.97 -0.44 -10.68
N PHE A 16 6.12 0.12 -10.30
CA PHE A 16 6.24 1.15 -9.29
C PHE A 16 5.56 2.47 -9.69
N GLN A 17 5.60 2.84 -10.98
CA GLN A 17 5.02 4.11 -11.42
C GLN A 17 3.50 4.03 -11.45
N ASP A 18 2.97 2.93 -11.97
CA ASP A 18 1.53 2.71 -12.06
C ASP A 18 0.92 2.48 -10.67
N LEU A 19 1.61 1.75 -9.78
CA LEU A 19 1.21 1.63 -8.38
C LEU A 19 1.09 3.00 -7.71
N ARG A 20 2.13 3.85 -7.83
CA ARG A 20 2.11 5.19 -7.22
C ARG A 20 0.94 6.04 -7.71
N LYS A 21 0.71 6.05 -9.02
CA LYS A 21 -0.43 6.78 -9.63
C LYS A 21 -1.76 6.25 -9.10
N THR A 22 -1.89 4.95 -8.99
CA THR A 22 -3.14 4.31 -8.58
C THR A 22 -3.44 4.56 -7.11
N LEU A 23 -2.45 4.48 -6.23
CA LEU A 23 -2.62 4.71 -4.79
C LEU A 23 -3.12 6.13 -4.48
N ILE A 24 -2.58 7.15 -5.15
CA ILE A 24 -2.97 8.56 -4.93
C ILE A 24 -4.41 8.85 -5.40
N LEU A 25 -4.95 8.04 -6.32
CA LEU A 25 -6.33 8.17 -6.80
C LEU A 25 -7.36 7.48 -5.88
N LEU A 26 -6.92 6.69 -4.90
CA LEU A 26 -7.82 6.03 -3.98
C LEU A 26 -8.39 7.03 -2.98
N ARG A 27 -9.72 7.01 -2.83
CA ARG A 27 -10.41 7.82 -1.83
C ARG A 27 -9.86 7.50 -0.44
N GLY A 28 -9.61 8.55 0.34
CA GLY A 28 -9.05 8.44 1.68
C GLY A 28 -7.52 8.33 1.72
N VAL A 29 -6.83 8.11 0.60
CA VAL A 29 -5.36 8.12 0.55
C VAL A 29 -4.86 9.56 0.35
N HIS A 30 -3.97 10.01 1.22
CA HIS A 30 -3.35 11.34 1.16
C HIS A 30 -1.96 11.30 0.53
N SER A 31 -1.16 10.30 0.87
CA SER A 31 0.18 10.09 0.32
C SER A 31 0.56 8.61 0.33
N ALA A 32 1.48 8.25 -0.55
CA ALA A 32 2.07 6.92 -0.59
C ALA A 32 3.57 7.03 -0.93
N GLU A 33 4.39 6.35 -0.14
CA GLU A 33 5.82 6.17 -0.35
C GLU A 33 6.11 4.70 -0.65
N ILE A 34 6.82 4.45 -1.75
CA ILE A 34 7.15 3.09 -2.19
C ILE A 34 8.65 2.91 -2.02
N LEU A 35 9.02 2.03 -1.11
CA LEU A 35 10.39 1.63 -0.81
C LEU A 35 10.66 0.25 -1.43
N ALA A 36 11.91 -0.23 -1.34
CA ALA A 36 12.31 -1.48 -1.98
C ALA A 36 11.61 -2.72 -1.40
N ASP A 37 11.29 -2.69 -0.10
CA ASP A 37 10.76 -3.80 0.69
C ASP A 37 9.44 -3.47 1.41
N ARG A 38 8.94 -2.23 1.29
CA ARG A 38 7.67 -1.82 1.88
C ARG A 38 6.98 -0.68 1.14
N ILE A 39 5.68 -0.56 1.35
CA ILE A 39 4.85 0.55 0.88
C ILE A 39 4.17 1.19 2.08
N ASP A 40 4.44 2.47 2.28
CA ASP A 40 3.90 3.28 3.37
C ASP A 40 2.79 4.17 2.81
N VAL A 41 1.56 4.01 3.31
CA VAL A 41 0.38 4.75 2.84
C VAL A 41 -0.20 5.56 4.00
N THR A 42 -0.26 6.88 3.84
CA THR A 42 -0.99 7.74 4.78
C THR A 42 -2.42 7.91 4.28
N CYS A 43 -3.39 7.48 5.08
CA CYS A 43 -4.79 7.47 4.68
C CYS A 43 -5.77 7.76 5.83
N ASP A 44 -7.03 8.02 5.52
CA ASP A 44 -8.09 8.17 6.51
C ASP A 44 -8.82 6.84 6.76
N ASP A 45 -8.85 6.38 8.01
CA ASP A 45 -9.45 5.09 8.39
C ASP A 45 -10.95 5.01 8.06
N ALA A 46 -11.68 6.13 8.09
CA ALA A 46 -13.11 6.14 7.82
C ALA A 46 -13.43 6.03 6.31
N GLU A 47 -12.47 6.38 5.45
CA GLU A 47 -12.66 6.45 4.00
C GLU A 47 -11.86 5.42 3.21
N THR A 48 -10.90 4.74 3.85
CA THR A 48 -9.95 3.85 3.18
C THR A 48 -10.27 2.38 3.45
N ASP A 49 -10.54 1.64 2.37
CA ASP A 49 -10.67 0.19 2.42
C ASP A 49 -9.29 -0.47 2.31
N LEU A 50 -8.78 -0.96 3.44
CA LEU A 50 -7.47 -1.62 3.52
C LEU A 50 -7.41 -2.93 2.73
N ALA A 51 -8.51 -3.67 2.60
CA ALA A 51 -8.56 -4.89 1.81
C ALA A 51 -8.43 -4.58 0.32
N ARG A 52 -9.10 -3.51 -0.14
CA ARG A 52 -8.96 -3.00 -1.50
C ARG A 52 -7.55 -2.47 -1.77
N LEU A 53 -6.94 -1.76 -0.81
CA LEU A 53 -5.57 -1.26 -0.90
C LEU A 53 -4.58 -2.42 -1.08
N ARG A 54 -4.73 -3.47 -0.26
CA ARG A 54 -3.94 -4.70 -0.33
C ARG A 54 -4.05 -5.39 -1.70
N ALA A 55 -5.28 -5.66 -2.14
CA ALA A 55 -5.54 -6.33 -3.41
C ALA A 55 -4.99 -5.52 -4.60
N LEU A 56 -5.02 -4.19 -4.50
CA LEU A 56 -4.46 -3.32 -5.51
C LEU A 56 -2.94 -3.44 -5.60
N ILE A 57 -2.25 -3.40 -4.46
CA ILE A 57 -0.80 -3.59 -4.38
C ILE A 57 -0.39 -4.94 -4.98
N GLU A 58 -1.10 -6.02 -4.61
CA GLU A 58 -0.89 -7.37 -5.15
C GLU A 58 -1.12 -7.41 -6.67
N HIS A 59 -2.19 -6.77 -7.16
CA HIS A 59 -2.50 -6.69 -8.59
C HIS A 59 -1.45 -5.90 -9.40
N LYS A 60 -0.73 -4.96 -8.76
CA LYS A 60 0.39 -4.23 -9.39
C LYS A 60 1.72 -4.97 -9.34
N GLY A 61 1.71 -6.25 -8.98
CA GLY A 61 2.90 -7.11 -9.01
C GLY A 61 3.75 -7.05 -7.76
N PHE A 62 3.20 -6.63 -6.62
CA PHE A 62 3.89 -6.62 -5.33
C PHE A 62 3.30 -7.68 -4.41
N ALA A 63 4.05 -8.74 -4.11
CA ALA A 63 3.60 -9.76 -3.17
C ALA A 63 3.68 -9.22 -1.74
N ILE A 64 2.58 -9.27 -0.99
CA ILE A 64 2.52 -8.81 0.41
C ILE A 64 2.78 -10.00 1.35
N ASP A 65 3.69 -9.81 2.31
CA ASP A 65 3.90 -10.81 3.36
C ASP A 65 2.63 -10.99 4.21
N ALA A 66 2.11 -12.22 4.28
CA ALA A 66 0.89 -12.52 5.01
C ALA A 66 1.03 -12.39 6.54
N ASP A 67 2.27 -12.33 7.05
CA ASP A 67 2.59 -12.55 8.47
C ASP A 67 2.70 -11.30 9.35
N ARG A 68 2.50 -10.09 8.82
CA ARG A 68 2.39 -8.88 9.67
C ARG A 68 1.84 -7.68 8.90
N LEU A 69 0.58 -7.33 9.12
CA LEU A 69 0.18 -5.93 9.00
C LEU A 69 0.83 -5.23 10.20
N GLU A 70 1.93 -4.52 9.99
CA GLU A 70 2.52 -3.66 11.03
C GLU A 70 1.57 -2.48 11.25
N ALA A 71 0.58 -2.72 12.12
CA ALA A 71 -0.17 -1.67 12.76
C ALA A 71 0.75 -1.01 13.79
N GLU A 72 1.63 -0.13 13.34
CA GLU A 72 2.25 0.82 14.24
C GLU A 72 1.24 1.96 14.50
N SER A 73 0.79 2.02 15.76
CA SER A 73 0.19 3.20 16.40
C SER A 73 1.19 3.69 17.45
N PRO A 74 1.30 4.99 17.79
CA PRO A 74 0.79 6.22 17.18
C PRO A 74 1.86 7.09 16.47
#